data_AF-A0A1H5W625-F1
#
_entry.id   AF-A0A1H5W625-F1
#
_cell.length_a   1.000
_cell.length_b   1.000
_cell.length_c   1.000
_cell.angle_alpha   90.00
_cell.angle_beta   90.00
_cell.angle_gamma   90.00
#
_symmetry.space_group_name_H-M   'P 1'
#
loop_
_entity.id
_entity.type
_entity.pdbx_description
1 polymer ?
#
loop_
_entity_poly.entity_id
_entity_poly.type
_entity_poly.pdbx_seq_one_letter_code
_entity_poly.pdbx_strand_id
1 'polypeptide(L)' 'MMKVEPVELDGNTAIAIEVKLPKTTLLVVTTDKGYIMCGALDIGRQSFLPGAMPD' A
#
# COMPACT_ATOMS: atom_id res chain seq x y z
N MET A 1 14.91 2.79 -4.60
CA MET A 1 15.04 3.00 -3.13
C MET A 1 13.66 2.81 -2.52
N MET A 2 13.57 2.15 -1.37
CA MET A 2 12.33 1.85 -0.67
C MET A 2 12.40 2.42 0.76
N LYS A 3 11.29 2.96 1.25
CA LYS A 3 11.12 3.49 2.61
C LYS A 3 9.84 2.92 3.22
N VAL A 4 9.90 2.54 4.49
CA VAL A 4 8.77 2.02 5.26
C VAL A 4 8.76 2.70 6.62
N GLU A 5 7.64 3.32 6.97
CA GLU A 5 7.49 4.07 8.23
C GLU A 5 6.11 3.85 8.83
N PRO A 6 6.01 3.76 10.17
CA PRO A 6 4.72 3.80 10.85
C PRO A 6 4.14 5.22 10.80
N VAL A 7 2.81 5.30 10.67
CA VAL A 7 2.04 6.55 10.69
C VAL A 7 0.91 6.40 11.70
N GLU A 8 0.91 7.26 12.72
CA GLU A 8 -0.17 7.33 13.70
C GLU A 8 -1.38 8.10 13.12
N LEU A 9 -2.55 7.46 13.13
CA LEU A 9 -3.83 7.96 12.65
C LEU A 9 -4.92 7.61 13.67
N ASP A 10 -5.46 8.61 14.36
CA ASP A 10 -6.55 8.46 15.35
C ASP A 10 -6.27 7.38 16.42
N GLY A 11 -5.03 7.31 16.90
CA GLY A 11 -4.59 6.31 17.89
C GLY A 11 -4.38 4.90 17.35
N ASN A 12 -4.42 4.73 16.02
CA ASN A 12 -4.06 3.50 15.33
C ASN A 12 -2.80 3.71 14.49
N THR A 13 -1.99 2.67 14.34
CA THR A 13 -0.81 2.71 13.47
C THR A 13 -1.15 2.16 12.09
N ALA A 14 -0.95 2.97 11.05
CA ALA A 14 -0.87 2.54 9.67
C ALA A 14 0.59 2.43 9.22
N ILE A 15 0.85 1.73 8.12
CA ILE A 15 2.19 1.63 7.54
C ILE A 15 2.24 2.41 6.23
N ALA A 16 3.11 3.42 6.16
CA ALA A 16 3.43 4.13 4.93
C ALA A 16 4.61 3.47 4.22
N ILE A 17 4.45 3.22 2.93
CA ILE A 17 5.44 2.61 2.06
C ILE A 17 5.66 3.55 0.86
N GLU A 18 6.91 3.95 0.65
CA GLU A 18 7.35 4.70 -0.52
C GLU A 18 8.34 3.87 -1.33
N VAL A 19 8.07 3.71 -2.62
CA VAL A 19 9.00 3.08 -3.57
C VAL A 19 9.28 4.06 -4.71
N LYS A 20 10.53 4.49 -4.80
CA LYS A 20 11.01 5.31 -5.93
C LYS A 20 11.27 4.42 -7.14
N LEU A 21 10.44 4.57 -8.17
CA LEU A 21 10.59 3.94 -9.48
C LEU A 21 11.23 4.96 -10.46
N PRO A 22 11.79 4.50 -11.60
CA PRO A 22 12.50 5.39 -12.52
C PRO A 22 11.68 6.57 -13.09
N LYS A 23 10.34 6.47 -13.12
CA LYS A 23 9.45 7.47 -13.74
C LYS A 23 8.32 7.97 -12.83
N THR A 24 8.19 7.39 -11.64
CA THR A 24 7.12 7.71 -10.68
C THR A 24 7.52 7.28 -9.29
N THR A 25 6.77 7.69 -8.29
CA THR A 25 6.90 7.21 -6.92
C THR A 25 5.62 6.51 -6.54
N LEU A 26 5.73 5.25 -6.13
CA LEU A 26 4.60 4.50 -5.58
C LEU A 26 4.48 4.83 -4.10
N LEU A 27 3.31 5.33 -3.68
CA LEU A 27 2.98 5.60 -2.29
C LEU A 27 1.79 4.75 -1.88
N VAL A 28 1.93 4.04 -0.76
CA VAL A 28 0.88 3.23 -0.16
C VAL A 28 0.80 3.56 1.33
N VAL A 29 -0.41 3.74 1.84
CA VAL A 29 -0.71 3.72 3.27
C VAL A 29 -1.65 2.55 3.51
N THR A 30 -1.23 1.59 4.31
CA THR A 30 -1.98 0.34 4.54
C THR A 30 -2.24 0.10 6.01
N THR A 31 -3.41 -0.47 6.29
CA THR A 31 -3.80 -1.05 7.57
C THR A 31 -4.19 -2.52 7.34
N ASP A 32 -4.68 -3.17 8.39
CA ASP A 32 -5.30 -4.50 8.33
C ASP A 32 -6.65 -4.51 7.57
N LYS A 33 -7.38 -3.39 7.58
CA LYS A 33 -8.69 -3.23 6.94
C LYS A 33 -8.61 -2.92 5.44
N GLY A 34 -7.49 -2.38 4.98
CA GLY A 34 -7.33 -1.98 3.58
C GLY A 34 -6.18 -1.00 3.38
N TYR A 35 -6.15 -0.38 2.21
CA TYR A 35 -5.07 0.53 1.84
C TYR A 35 -5.55 1.66 0.93
N ILE A 36 -4.80 2.75 0.95
CA ILE A 36 -4.92 3.85 -0.01
C ILE A 36 -3.58 3.94 -0.74
N MET A 37 -3.63 3.97 -2.07
CA MET A 37 -2.45 4.02 -2.94
C MET A 37 -2.61 5.14 -3.96
N CYS A 38 -1.54 5.89 -4.23
CA CYS A 38 -1.55 6.86 -5.31
C CYS A 38 -1.36 6.18 -6.68
N GLY A 39 -2.28 6.42 -7.62
CA GLY A 39 -1.97 6.57 -9.04
C GLY A 39 -1.28 5.43 -9.81
N ALA A 40 -1.41 4.16 -9.41
CA ALA A 40 -1.04 3.00 -10.25
C ALA A 40 -1.80 1.71 -9.90
N LEU A 41 -2.91 1.81 -9.17
CA LEU A 41 -3.67 0.63 -8.75
C LEU A 41 -4.62 0.20 -9.88
N ASP A 42 -4.17 -0.72 -10.72
CA ASP A 42 -5.05 -1.50 -11.58
C ASP A 42 -5.76 -2.58 -10.73
N ILE A 43 -6.88 -2.19 -10.12
CA ILE A 43 -7.77 -3.08 -9.36
C ILE A 43 -8.26 -4.29 -10.17
N GLY A 44 -8.13 -4.27 -11.51
CA GLY A 44 -8.48 -5.38 -12.39
C GLY A 44 -7.50 -6.55 -12.34
N ARG A 45 -6.26 -6.36 -11.83
CA ARG A 45 -5.21 -7.40 -11.81
C ARG A 45 -4.97 -8.04 -10.45
N GLN A 46 -5.59 -7.55 -9.39
CA GLN A 46 -5.49 -8.18 -8.06
C GLN A 46 -6.27 -9.49 -7.93
N SER A 47 -7.09 -9.85 -8.92
CA SER A 47 -7.75 -11.16 -9.01
C SER A 47 -6.83 -12.31 -9.44
N PHE A 48 -5.55 -12.06 -9.77
CA PHE A 48 -4.59 -13.11 -10.16
C PHE A 48 -3.53 -13.44 -9.09
N LEU A 49 -3.57 -12.86 -7.90
CA LEU A 49 -2.74 -13.35 -6.79
C LEU A 49 -3.58 -14.27 -5.90
N PRO A 50 -3.54 -15.60 -6.12
CA PRO A 50 -4.15 -16.54 -5.19
C PRO A 50 -3.39 -16.44 -3.86
N GLY A 51 -3.98 -15.78 -2.86
CA GLY A 51 -3.47 -15.75 -1.49
C GLY A 51 -3.45 -14.41 -0.76
N ALA A 52 -3.91 -13.30 -1.35
CA ALA A 52 -4.02 -12.03 -0.63
C ALA A 52 -5.44 -11.83 -0.08
N MET A 53 -5.59 -12.19 1.21
CA MET A 53 -6.72 -11.99 2.12
C MET A 53 -7.85 -13.03 2.06
N PRO A 54 -7.76 -14.10 2.85
CA PRO A 54 -8.91 -14.86 3.33
C PRO A 54 -9.31 -14.36 4.74
N ASP A 55 -10.61 -14.21 4.95
CA ASP A 55 -11.27 -14.57 6.20
C ASP A 55 -10.94 -16.02 6.64
#